data_AF-A0ABD5AKP0-F1
#
_entry.id   AF-A0ABD5AKP0-F1
#
_cell.length_a   1.000
_cell.length_b   1.000
_cell.length_c   1.000
_cell.angle_alpha   90.00
_cell.angle_beta   90.00
_cell.angle_gamma   90.00
#
_symmetry.space_group_name_H-M   'P 1'
#
loop_
_entity.id
_entity.type
_entity.pdbx_description
1 polymer ?
#
loop_
_entity_poly.entity_id
_entity_poly.type
_entity_poly.pdbx_seq_one_letter_code
_entity_poly.pdbx_strand_id
1 'polypeptide(L)'
;MLTMLVEVIMGVFIANFKASEHPIINIIIRGIIIAVVMFLLMIFSDLSNGKESSIGLGLAISIGGGLIISLAVFLIEIFANYLDKK
;
A
#
# COMPACT_ATOMS: atom_id res chain seq x y z
N MET A 1 27.43 9.79 8.63
CA MET A 1 26.34 8.87 9.03
C MET A 1 25.08 9.61 9.45
N LEU A 2 25.17 10.57 10.38
CA LEU A 2 24.00 11.35 10.84
C LEU A 2 23.34 12.18 9.71
N THR A 3 24.13 12.79 8.82
CA THR A 3 23.64 13.57 7.67
C THR A 3 22.81 12.74 6.70
N MET A 4 23.27 11.53 6.33
CA MET A 4 22.48 10.60 5.51
C MET A 4 21.15 10.22 6.19
N LEU A 5 21.17 10.01 7.51
CA LEU A 5 19.95 9.68 8.25
C LEU A 5 18.93 10.83 8.21
N VAL A 6 19.40 12.07 8.39
CA VAL A 6 18.54 13.27 8.29
C VAL A 6 17.97 13.46 6.88
N GLU A 7 18.77 13.24 5.84
CA GLU A 7 18.30 13.32 4.44
C GLU A 7 17.24 12.27 4.13
N VAL A 8 17.40 11.03 4.60
CA VAL A 8 16.39 9.97 4.43
C VAL A 8 15.09 10.35 5.13
N ILE A 9 15.16 10.85 6.38
CA ILE A 9 13.97 11.28 7.11
C ILE A 9 13.28 12.43 6.38
N MET A 10 14.02 13.49 6.00
CA MET A 10 13.45 14.61 5.25
C MET A 10 12.85 14.16 3.91
N GLY A 11 13.49 13.24 3.19
CA GLY A 11 12.97 12.68 1.95
C GLY A 11 11.62 11.98 2.15
N VAL A 12 11.50 11.16 3.21
CA VAL A 12 10.24 10.49 3.58
C VAL A 12 9.15 11.51 3.95
N PHE A 13 9.48 12.57 4.68
CA PHE A 13 8.53 13.63 5.03
C PHE A 13 8.05 14.42 3.80
N ILE A 14 8.96 14.82 2.91
CA ILE A 14 8.62 15.56 1.69
C ILE A 14 7.76 14.69 0.76
N ALA A 15 8.09 13.41 0.61
CA ALA A 15 7.29 12.47 -0.18
C ALA A 15 5.87 12.32 0.38
N ASN A 16 5.73 12.21 1.71
CA ASN A 16 4.42 12.14 2.37
C ASN A 16 3.64 13.46 2.24
N PHE A 17 4.30 14.61 2.40
CA PHE A 17 3.65 15.92 2.26
C PHE A 17 3.07 16.10 0.85
N LYS A 18 3.87 15.82 -0.19
CA LYS A 18 3.39 15.85 -1.59
C LYS A 18 2.32 14.80 -1.89
N ALA A 19 2.39 13.63 -1.26
CA ALA A 19 1.34 12.61 -1.44
C ALA A 19 0.00 13.07 -0.84
N SER A 20 0.01 13.85 0.23
CA SER A 20 -1.20 14.46 0.80
C SER A 20 -1.86 15.48 -0.12
N GLU A 21 -1.10 16.15 -1.00
CA GLU A 21 -1.64 17.09 -1.99
C GLU A 21 -2.40 16.37 -3.12
N HIS A 22 -2.08 15.09 -3.35
CA HIS A 22 -2.69 14.27 -4.41
C HIS A 22 -3.33 13.00 -3.83
N PRO A 23 -4.47 13.11 -3.12
CA PRO A 23 -5.10 11.99 -2.43
C PRO A 23 -5.43 10.81 -3.36
N ILE A 24 -5.85 11.08 -4.59
CA ILE A 24 -6.15 10.03 -5.58
C ILE A 24 -4.88 9.24 -5.95
N ILE A 25 -3.77 9.92 -6.17
CA ILE A 25 -2.48 9.28 -6.52
C ILE A 25 -1.98 8.45 -5.34
N ASN A 26 -2.15 8.94 -4.11
CA ASN A 26 -1.78 8.21 -2.89
C ASN A 26 -2.55 6.88 -2.77
N ILE A 27 -3.86 6.89 -3.00
CA ILE A 27 -4.70 5.67 -2.97
C ILE A 27 -4.21 4.65 -4.00
N ILE A 28 -3.90 5.09 -5.22
CA ILE A 28 -3.46 4.21 -6.31
C ILE A 28 -2.11 3.57 -5.97
N ILE A 29 -1.12 4.39 -5.59
CA ILE A 29 0.23 3.89 -5.24
C ILE A 29 0.16 2.94 -4.05
N ARG A 30 -0.62 3.27 -3.01
CA ARG A 30 -0.81 2.41 -1.85
C ARG A 30 -1.45 1.08 -2.23
N GLY A 31 -2.48 1.10 -3.08
CA GLY A 31 -3.13 -0.11 -3.59
C GLY A 31 -2.18 -1.00 -4.39
N ILE A 32 -1.34 -0.41 -5.24
CA ILE A 32 -0.30 -1.13 -6.00
C ILE A 32 0.71 -1.78 -5.05
N ILE A 33 1.20 -1.05 -4.04
CA ILE A 33 2.17 -1.59 -3.06
C ILE A 33 1.55 -2.78 -2.32
N ILE A 34 0.31 -2.67 -1.85
CA ILE A 34 -0.38 -3.76 -1.15
C ILE A 34 -0.57 -4.97 -2.08
N ALA A 35 -0.95 -4.75 -3.35
CA ALA A 35 -1.12 -5.82 -4.33
C ALA A 35 0.20 -6.56 -4.59
N VAL A 36 1.32 -5.83 -4.72
CA VAL A 36 2.64 -6.44 -4.90
C VAL A 36 3.03 -7.28 -3.68
N VAL A 37 2.83 -6.75 -2.46
CA VAL A 37 3.15 -7.49 -1.23
C VAL A 37 2.28 -8.74 -1.09
N MET A 38 0.97 -8.63 -1.31
CA MET A 38 0.04 -9.77 -1.31
C MET A 38 0.45 -10.84 -2.33
N PHE A 39 0.83 -10.44 -3.53
CA PHE A 39 1.26 -11.35 -4.58
C PHE A 39 2.56 -12.09 -4.20
N LEU A 40 3.55 -11.37 -3.68
CA LEU A 40 4.79 -11.96 -3.20
C LEU A 40 4.53 -12.96 -2.06
N LEU A 41 3.69 -12.59 -1.08
CA LEU A 41 3.32 -13.48 0.01
C LEU A 41 2.65 -14.76 -0.48
N MET A 42 1.79 -14.66 -1.49
CA MET A 42 1.13 -15.83 -2.09
C MET A 42 2.14 -16.76 -2.77
N ILE A 43 3.08 -16.22 -3.56
CA ILE A 43 4.16 -17.00 -4.19
C ILE A 43 5.02 -17.70 -3.13
N PHE A 44 5.43 -16.99 -2.09
CA PHE A 44 6.24 -17.57 -1.03
C PHE A 44 5.49 -18.66 -0.26
N SER A 45 4.20 -18.45 -0.01
CA SER A 45 3.33 -19.44 0.62
C SER A 45 3.18 -20.70 -0.23
N ASP A 46 3.02 -20.56 -1.54
CA ASP A 46 2.91 -21.68 -2.47
C ASP A 46 4.20 -22.50 -2.53
N LEU A 47 5.35 -21.81 -2.60
CA LEU A 47 6.67 -22.45 -2.57
C LEU A 47 6.90 -23.22 -1.27
N SER A 48 6.51 -22.66 -0.12
CA SER A 48 6.68 -23.30 1.19
C SER A 48 5.73 -24.49 1.42
N ASN A 49 4.54 -24.46 0.84
CA ASN A 49 3.52 -25.49 1.04
C ASN A 49 3.48 -26.54 -0.08
N GLY A 50 4.33 -26.41 -1.10
CA GLY A 50 4.32 -27.28 -2.28
C GLY A 50 3.00 -27.23 -3.04
N LYS A 51 2.26 -26.11 -2.94
CA LYS A 51 0.97 -25.92 -3.59
C LYS A 51 1.19 -25.25 -4.95
N GLU A 52 0.61 -25.82 -5.99
CA GLU A 52 0.56 -25.17 -7.30
C GLU A 52 -0.70 -24.30 -7.39
N SER A 53 -0.62 -23.07 -6.88
CA SER A 53 -1.69 -22.11 -7.13
C SER A 53 -1.51 -21.48 -8.51
N SER A 54 -2.62 -21.18 -9.18
CA SER A 54 -2.58 -20.50 -10.47
C SER A 54 -2.08 -19.08 -10.29
N ILE A 55 -0.92 -18.77 -10.90
CA ILE A 55 -0.29 -17.45 -10.88
C ILE A 55 -1.27 -16.36 -11.34
N GLY A 56 -2.12 -16.66 -12.34
CA GLY A 56 -3.12 -15.72 -12.84
C GLY A 56 -4.22 -15.41 -11.84
N LEU A 57 -4.69 -16.41 -11.08
CA LEU A 57 -5.66 -16.20 -10.00
C LEU A 57 -5.02 -15.43 -8.84
N GLY A 58 -3.76 -15.73 -8.50
CA GLY A 58 -3.03 -15.00 -7.47
C GLY A 58 -2.83 -13.52 -7.80
N LEU A 59 -2.54 -13.20 -9.06
CA LEU A 59 -2.49 -11.82 -9.56
C LEU A 59 -3.86 -11.12 -9.47
N ALA A 60 -4.93 -11.79 -9.89
CA ALA A 60 -6.28 -11.20 -9.83
C ALA A 60 -6.71 -10.90 -8.39
N ILE A 61 -6.46 -11.83 -7.47
CA ILE A 61 -6.78 -11.68 -6.05
C ILE A 61 -5.91 -10.59 -5.41
N SER A 62 -4.62 -10.51 -5.75
CA SER A 62 -3.74 -9.51 -5.15
C SER A 62 -4.08 -8.10 -5.61
N ILE A 63 -4.39 -7.90 -6.90
CA ILE A 63 -4.82 -6.61 -7.45
C ILE A 63 -6.18 -6.21 -6.86
N GLY A 64 -7.16 -7.11 -6.89
CA GLY A 64 -8.49 -6.86 -6.32
C GLY A 64 -8.42 -6.54 -4.83
N GLY A 65 -7.68 -7.35 -4.06
CA GLY A 65 -7.46 -7.15 -2.64
C GLY A 65 -6.74 -5.85 -2.33
N GLY A 66 -5.68 -5.53 -3.06
CA GLY A 66 -4.92 -4.28 -2.90
C GLY A 66 -5.77 -3.04 -3.12
N LEU A 67 -6.62 -3.04 -4.15
CA LEU A 67 -7.55 -1.94 -4.41
C LEU A 67 -8.64 -1.82 -3.34
N ILE A 68 -9.24 -2.93 -2.92
CA ILE A 68 -10.30 -2.94 -1.89
C ILE A 68 -9.74 -2.43 -0.56
N ILE A 69 -8.57 -2.91 -0.14
CA ILE A 69 -7.93 -2.48 1.11
C ILE A 69 -7.57 -0.99 1.03
N SER A 70 -6.99 -0.54 -0.08
CA SER A 70 -6.64 0.88 -0.25
C SER A 70 -7.88 1.79 -0.18
N LEU A 71 -8.98 1.39 -0.80
CA LEU A 71 -10.25 2.10 -0.74
C LEU A 71 -10.83 2.14 0.68
N ALA A 72 -10.78 1.02 1.41
CA ALA A 72 -11.23 0.96 2.80
C ALA A 72 -10.42 1.89 3.71
N VAL A 73 -9.09 1.93 3.55
CA VAL A 73 -8.23 2.84 4.32
C VAL A 73 -8.53 4.29 3.98
N PHE A 74 -8.78 4.60 2.70
CA PHE A 74 -9.18 5.95 2.30
C PHE A 74 -10.50 6.41 2.93
N LEU A 75 -11.50 5.51 2.99
CA LEU A 75 -12.75 5.78 3.69
C LEU A 75 -12.48 6.08 5.17
N ILE A 76 -11.65 5.27 5.84
CA ILE A 76 -11.27 5.50 7.24
C ILE A 76 -10.57 6.87 7.41
N GLU A 77 -9.68 7.26 6.51
CA GLU A 77 -9.01 8.57 6.53
C GLU A 77 -10.01 9.72 6.42
N ILE A 78 -11.02 9.62 5.55
CA ILE A 78 -12.10 10.62 5.45
C ILE A 78 -12.88 10.71 6.76
N PHE A 79 -13.30 9.58 7.33
CA PHE A 79 -14.06 9.55 8.58
C PHE A 79 -13.25 10.11 9.76
N ALA A 80 -11.96 9.77 9.85
CA ALA A 80 -11.07 10.29 10.89
C ALA A 80 -10.87 11.81 10.75
N ASN A 81 -10.60 12.31 9.54
CA ASN A 81 -10.49 13.75 9.29
C ASN A 81 -11.79 14.51 9.57
N TYR A 82 -12.95 13.87 9.36
CA TYR A 82 -14.23 14.48 9.69
C TYR A 82 -14.45 14.59 11.20
N LEU A 83 -14.03 13.58 11.97
CA LEU A 83 -14.09 13.61 13.44
C LEU A 83 -13.12 14.62 14.05
N ASP A 84 -11.92 14.76 13.49
CA ASP A 84 -10.89 15.69 14.00
C ASP A 84 -11.24 17.16 13.76
N LYS A 85 -12.09 17.46 12.76
CA LYS A 85 -12.59 18.81 12.48
C LYS A 85 -13.75 19.26 13.37
N LYS A 86 -14.29 18.40 14.24
CA LYS A 86 -15.46 18.67 15.08
C LYS A 86 -15.08 18.89 16.54
#